data_AF-A0A3A6VZI8-F1
#
_entry.id   AF-A0A3A6VZI8-F1
#
_cell.length_a   1.000
_cell.length_b   1.000
_cell.length_c   1.000
_cell.angle_alpha   90.00
_cell.angle_beta   90.00
_cell.angle_gamma   90.00
#
_symmetry.space_group_name_H-M   'P 1'
#
loop_
_entity.id
_entity.type
_entity.pdbx_description
1 polymer ?
#
loop_
_entity_poly.entity_id
_entity_poly.type
_entity_poly.pdbx_seq_one_letter_code
_entity_poly.pdbx_strand_id
1 'polypeptide(L)'
;MRIKIILCGLILTNLTYAQGCIVGGQASQPRYVCFDGRTLDLTETGLVWNAKRGCFISSVPCCNYNATHYAYHPNPAKIGGAYARCRHDYPFTLGQMQTH
;
A
#
# COMPACT_ATOMS: atom_id res chain seq x y z
N MET A 1 5.50 -25.05 33.06
CA MET A 1 4.35 -24.25 32.55
C MET A 1 4.71 -22.85 32.07
N ARG A 2 5.67 -22.13 32.67
CA ARG A 2 6.03 -20.74 32.28
C ARG A 2 6.58 -20.59 30.85
N ILE A 3 7.38 -21.54 30.36
CA ILE A 3 7.99 -21.49 29.00
C ILE A 3 6.94 -21.52 27.88
N LYS A 4 5.83 -22.27 28.07
CA LYS A 4 4.76 -22.35 27.05
C LYS A 4 4.00 -21.03 26.87
N ILE A 5 3.92 -20.21 27.91
CA ILE A 5 3.22 -18.91 27.88
C ILE A 5 4.06 -17.87 27.12
N ILE A 6 5.38 -17.88 27.33
CA ILE A 6 6.31 -16.97 26.64
C ILE A 6 6.32 -17.24 25.13
N LEU A 7 6.35 -18.52 24.75
CA LEU A 7 6.34 -18.93 23.34
C LEU A 7 5.03 -18.55 22.63
N CYS A 8 3.88 -18.64 23.33
CA CYS A 8 2.58 -18.23 22.80
C CYS A 8 2.49 -16.71 22.61
N GLY A 9 3.06 -15.92 23.53
CA GLY A 9 3.14 -14.46 23.42
C GLY A 9 3.95 -13.98 22.22
N LEU A 10 5.06 -14.66 21.91
CA LEU A 10 5.92 -14.36 20.76
C LEU A 10 5.26 -14.65 19.40
N ILE A 11 4.32 -15.60 19.33
CA ILE A 11 3.58 -15.91 18.10
C ILE A 11 2.49 -14.87 17.85
N LEU A 12 1.81 -14.40 18.90
CA LEU A 12 0.75 -13.39 18.81
C LEU A 12 1.28 -12.01 18.35
N THR A 13 2.50 -11.62 18.73
CA THR A 13 3.09 -10.36 18.26
C THR A 13 3.38 -10.36 16.76
N ASN A 14 3.75 -11.50 16.19
CA ASN A 14 4.02 -11.62 14.75
C ASN A 14 2.76 -11.62 13.87
N LEU A 15 1.58 -11.90 14.44
CA LEU A 15 0.31 -11.85 13.70
C LEU A 15 -0.22 -10.42 13.50
N THR A 16 0.28 -9.44 14.28
CA THR A 16 -0.21 -8.05 14.22
C THR A 16 0.36 -7.22 13.06
N TYR A 17 1.38 -7.73 12.35
CA TYR A 17 2.06 -7.00 11.27
C TYR A 17 1.75 -7.50 9.85
N ALA A 18 0.83 -8.46 9.70
CA ALA A 18 0.31 -8.81 8.38
C ALA A 18 -0.89 -7.91 8.04
N GLN A 19 -0.63 -6.65 7.64
CA GLN A 19 -1.62 -5.90 6.87
C GLN A 19 -1.77 -6.60 5.52
N GLY A 20 -2.62 -7.64 5.46
CA GLY A 20 -2.94 -8.34 4.24
C GLY A 20 -3.49 -7.39 3.18
N CYS A 21 -3.21 -7.64 1.91
CA CYS A 21 -3.74 -6.80 0.83
C CYS A 21 -5.27 -6.84 0.84
N ILE A 22 -5.90 -5.68 1.00
CA ILE A 22 -7.36 -5.59 0.92
C ILE A 22 -7.75 -5.76 -0.55
N VAL A 23 -8.41 -6.87 -0.87
CA VAL A 23 -8.96 -7.16 -2.20
C VAL A 23 -10.47 -6.94 -2.14
N GLY A 24 -10.89 -5.68 -2.27
CA GLY A 24 -12.24 -5.33 -2.67
C GLY A 24 -12.41 -5.63 -4.16
N GLY A 25 -13.45 -6.39 -4.52
CA GLY A 25 -13.70 -6.83 -5.89
C GLY A 25 -13.57 -5.72 -6.94
N GLN A 26 -13.20 -6.11 -8.16
CA GLN A 26 -12.87 -5.20 -9.26
C GLN A 26 -14.04 -4.27 -9.55
N ALA A 27 -13.91 -3.00 -9.15
CA ALA A 27 -14.94 -1.99 -9.31
C ALA A 27 -14.62 -1.12 -10.54
N SER A 28 -15.66 -0.65 -11.23
CA SER A 28 -15.52 0.29 -12.35
C SER A 28 -14.94 1.64 -11.93
N GLN A 29 -15.01 1.95 -10.64
CA GLN A 29 -14.48 3.17 -10.03
C GLN A 29 -13.34 2.82 -9.08
N PRO A 30 -12.34 3.72 -8.91
CA PRO A 30 -11.28 3.49 -7.96
C PRO A 30 -11.81 3.30 -6.55
N ARG A 31 -11.12 2.46 -5.76
CA ARG A 31 -11.45 2.14 -4.35
C ARG A 31 -10.25 2.23 -3.40
N TYR A 32 -9.05 2.40 -3.94
CA TYR A 32 -7.80 2.35 -3.20
C TYR A 32 -7.08 3.69 -3.24
N VAL A 33 -6.47 4.05 -2.12
CA VAL A 33 -5.41 5.05 -2.05
C VAL A 33 -4.16 4.30 -1.62
N CYS A 34 -3.12 4.39 -2.43
CA CYS A 34 -1.83 3.72 -2.23
C CYS A 34 -0.76 4.77 -1.91
N PHE A 35 0.18 4.39 -1.06
CA PHE A 35 1.34 5.19 -0.68
C PHE A 35 2.59 4.49 -1.21
N ASP A 36 3.31 5.15 -2.11
CA ASP A 36 4.54 4.67 -2.75
C ASP A 36 4.50 3.24 -3.31
N GLY A 37 4.61 3.09 -4.63
CA GLY A 37 4.64 1.79 -5.28
C GLY A 37 5.70 1.66 -6.36
N ARG A 38 5.72 0.49 -6.99
CA ARG A 38 6.47 0.17 -8.19
C ARG A 38 5.80 -0.96 -8.98
N THR A 39 5.86 -0.88 -10.30
CA THR A 39 5.55 -2.02 -11.19
C THR A 39 6.83 -2.50 -11.87
N LEU A 40 6.83 -3.77 -12.26
CA LEU A 40 7.89 -4.34 -13.08
C LEU A 40 7.30 -4.63 -14.45
N ASP A 41 7.81 -3.95 -15.46
CA ASP A 41 7.31 -4.05 -16.83
C ASP A 41 8.41 -4.61 -17.74
N LEU A 42 8.02 -5.49 -18.67
CA LEU A 42 8.92 -6.02 -19.68
C LEU A 42 9.01 -5.04 -20.86
N THR A 43 10.22 -4.66 -21.23
CA THR A 43 10.54 -3.80 -22.37
C THR A 43 11.42 -4.54 -23.37
N GLU A 44 11.65 -3.97 -24.55
CA GLU A 44 12.52 -4.55 -25.58
C GLU A 44 13.95 -4.81 -25.07
N THR A 45 14.41 -4.04 -24.08
CA THR A 45 15.76 -4.14 -23.51
C THR A 45 15.81 -4.90 -22.17
N GLY A 46 14.70 -5.46 -21.71
CA GLY A 46 14.61 -6.22 -20.46
C GLY A 46 13.58 -5.69 -19.46
N LEU A 47 13.73 -6.05 -18.20
CA LEU A 47 12.80 -5.71 -17.12
C LEU A 47 13.11 -4.32 -16.54
N VAL A 48 12.10 -3.46 -16.49
CA VAL A 48 12.21 -2.08 -15.95
C VAL A 48 11.28 -1.89 -14.77
N TRP A 49 11.81 -1.36 -13.67
CA TRP A 49 11.02 -0.94 -12.52
C TRP A 49 10.47 0.47 -12.71
N ASN A 50 9.14 0.61 -12.70
CA ASN A 50 8.44 1.87 -12.77
C ASN A 50 7.97 2.31 -11.39
N ALA A 51 8.67 3.25 -10.77
CA ALA A 51 8.32 3.78 -9.46
C ALA A 51 7.06 4.68 -9.54
N LYS A 52 6.15 4.52 -8.59
CA LYS A 52 4.97 5.36 -8.34
C LYS A 52 5.16 6.05 -7.00
N ARG A 53 5.87 7.17 -6.99
CA ARG A 53 6.12 7.96 -5.77
C ARG A 53 4.91 8.81 -5.40
N GLY A 54 4.70 9.01 -4.12
CA GLY A 54 3.57 9.75 -3.59
C GLY A 54 2.34 8.90 -3.37
N CYS A 55 1.27 9.61 -3.02
CA CYS A 55 -0.05 9.04 -2.97
C CYS A 55 -0.64 8.96 -4.37
N PHE A 56 -1.32 7.85 -4.67
CA PHE A 56 -2.07 7.69 -5.90
C PHE A 56 -3.36 6.91 -5.66
N ILE A 57 -4.36 7.17 -6.51
CA ILE A 57 -5.65 6.50 -6.49
C ILE A 57 -5.59 5.30 -7.43
N SER A 58 -6.20 4.18 -7.04
CA SER A 58 -6.23 2.97 -7.86
C SER A 58 -7.60 2.25 -7.82
N SER A 59 -7.95 1.61 -8.93
CA SER A 59 -9.05 0.64 -9.06
C SER A 59 -8.62 -0.80 -8.78
N VAL A 60 -7.32 -1.09 -8.86
CA VAL A 60 -6.74 -2.38 -8.46
C VAL A 60 -6.08 -2.28 -7.08
N PRO A 61 -5.97 -3.40 -6.34
CA PRO A 61 -5.37 -3.40 -5.01
C PRO A 61 -3.93 -2.86 -5.01
N CYS A 62 -3.54 -2.14 -3.95
CA CYS A 62 -2.21 -1.52 -3.84
C CYS A 62 -1.05 -2.53 -3.87
N CYS A 63 -1.30 -3.78 -3.47
CA CYS A 63 -0.29 -4.84 -3.56
C CYS A 63 0.16 -5.15 -4.99
N ASN A 64 -0.67 -4.88 -6.01
CA ASN A 64 -0.25 -5.03 -7.41
C ASN A 64 0.85 -4.04 -7.80
N TYR A 65 1.04 -2.98 -7.01
CA TYR A 65 2.10 -1.99 -7.17
C TYR A 65 3.20 -2.16 -6.13
N ASN A 66 3.27 -3.28 -5.40
CA ASN A 66 4.20 -3.42 -4.26
C ASN A 66 4.17 -2.17 -3.34
N ALA A 67 2.97 -1.61 -3.15
CA ALA A 67 2.77 -0.34 -2.49
C ALA A 67 2.20 -0.52 -1.09
N THR A 68 2.52 0.40 -0.19
CA THR A 68 1.91 0.45 1.13
C THR A 68 0.45 0.85 0.97
N HIS A 69 -0.44 0.07 1.59
CA HIS A 69 -1.86 0.37 1.57
C HIS A 69 -2.18 1.53 2.50
N TYR A 70 -2.68 2.65 1.97
CA TYR A 70 -3.06 3.80 2.79
C TYR A 70 -4.55 3.74 3.19
N ALA A 71 -5.45 3.50 2.23
CA ALA A 71 -6.88 3.37 2.52
C ALA A 71 -7.65 2.57 1.46
N TYR A 72 -8.70 1.86 1.88
CA TYR A 72 -9.70 1.24 1.01
C TYR A 72 -11.08 1.81 1.35
N HIS A 73 -11.81 2.25 0.32
CA HIS A 73 -13.16 2.81 0.48
C HIS A 73 -14.15 2.04 -0.39
N PRO A 74 -15.09 1.29 0.23
CA PRO A 74 -16.19 0.65 -0.50
C PRO A 74 -17.06 1.66 -1.27
N ASN A 75 -17.25 2.86 -0.70
CA ASN A 75 -17.90 3.98 -1.36
C ASN A 75 -16.85 4.88 -2.05
N PRO A 76 -16.83 4.95 -3.40
CA PRO A 76 -15.84 5.71 -4.16
C PRO A 76 -15.92 7.23 -3.91
N ALA A 77 -17.08 7.76 -3.48
CA ALA A 77 -17.23 9.18 -3.16
C ALA A 77 -16.30 9.64 -2.02
N LYS A 78 -15.81 8.72 -1.19
CA LYS A 78 -14.90 9.02 -0.07
C LYS A 78 -13.42 9.07 -0.46
N ILE A 79 -13.07 8.68 -1.69
CA ILE A 79 -11.66 8.64 -2.13
C ILE A 79 -11.03 10.01 -2.15
N GLY A 80 -11.73 11.04 -2.66
CA GLY A 80 -11.14 12.37 -2.82
C GLY A 80 -10.57 12.90 -1.50
N GLY A 81 -11.33 12.76 -0.41
CA GLY A 81 -10.87 13.17 0.93
C GLY A 81 -9.72 12.31 1.47
N ALA A 82 -9.70 11.01 1.19
CA ALA A 82 -8.61 10.13 1.62
C ALA A 82 -7.32 10.39 0.84
N TYR A 83 -7.42 10.64 -0.46
CA TYR A 83 -6.30 11.03 -1.30
C TYR A 83 -5.72 12.38 -0.86
N ALA A 84 -6.58 13.37 -0.57
CA ALA A 84 -6.16 14.67 -0.06
C ALA A 84 -5.40 14.56 1.27
N ARG A 85 -5.90 13.74 2.21
CA ARG A 85 -5.18 13.45 3.47
C ARG A 85 -3.84 12.78 3.23
N CYS A 86 -3.80 11.73 2.39
CA CYS A 86 -2.56 11.05 2.05
C CYS A 86 -1.52 12.04 1.52
N ARG A 87 -1.92 12.92 0.59
CA ARG A 87 -1.03 13.96 0.03
C ARG A 87 -0.58 14.99 1.06
N HIS A 88 -1.44 15.34 2.02
CA HIS A 88 -1.13 16.27 3.10
C HIS A 88 -0.11 15.66 4.08
N ASP A 89 -0.30 14.40 4.46
CA ASP A 89 0.56 13.67 5.40
C ASP A 89 1.82 13.10 4.74
N TYR A 90 1.96 13.25 3.42
CA TYR A 90 3.07 12.67 2.67
C TYR A 90 4.38 13.37 3.07
N PRO A 91 5.33 12.65 3.69
CA PRO A 91 6.46 13.28 4.37
C PRO A 91 7.58 13.73 3.43
N PHE A 92 7.50 13.37 2.15
CA PHE A 92 8.53 13.65 1.16
C PHE A 92 8.08 14.73 0.18
N THR A 93 8.90 15.74 -0.03
CA THR A 93 8.69 16.75 -1.07
C THR A 93 9.21 16.25 -2.42
N LEU A 94 8.69 16.85 -3.49
CA LEU A 94 9.10 16.54 -4.86
C LEU A 94 10.61 16.79 -5.00
N GLY A 95 11.36 15.76 -5.39
CA GLY A 95 12.82 15.81 -5.52
C GLY A 95 13.61 15.31 -4.31
N GLN A 96 12.97 15.01 -3.17
CA GLN A 96 13.66 14.33 -2.07
C GLN A 96 13.94 12.86 -2.42
N MET A 97 15.15 12.41 -2.08
CA MET A 97 15.52 11.00 -2.16
C MET A 97 14.79 10.22 -1.06
N GLN A 98 13.98 9.26 -1.45
CA GLN A 98 13.46 8.25 -0.54
C GLN A 98 14.55 7.20 -0.35
N THR A 99 15.19 7.20 0.80
CA THR A 99 16.08 6.11 1.21
C THR A 99 15.18 4.98 1.72
N HIS A 100 15.08 3.89 0.95
CA HIS A 100 14.39 2.66 1.34
C HIS A 100 15.31 1.76 2.15
#